data_AF-A0A6I8LWE1-F1
#
_entry.id   AF-A0A6I8LWE1-F1
#
_cell.length_a   1.000
_cell.length_b   1.000
_cell.length_c   1.000
_cell.angle_alpha   90.00
_cell.angle_beta   90.00
_cell.angle_gamma   90.00
#
_symmetry.space_group_name_H-M   'P 1'
#
loop_
_entity.id
_entity.type
_entity.pdbx_description
1 polymer ?
#
loop_
_entity_poly.entity_id
_entity_poly.type
_entity_poly.pdbx_seq_one_letter_code
_entity_poly.pdbx_strand_id
1 'polypeptide(L)' 'MSHETSKLADTLRAMQARIGLLVCTLQDGTAKTDEQLQVANRLEELADVLKSNTADVNADIVPASRQLLLTERHSA' A
#
# COMPACT_ATOMS: atom_id res chain seq x y z
N MET A 1 11.43 11.21 -0.83
CA MET A 1 10.66 9.96 -0.96
C MET A 1 11.58 8.93 -1.59
N SER A 2 11.81 7.78 -0.95
CA SER A 2 12.67 6.74 -1.52
C SER A 2 11.97 6.04 -2.70
N HIS A 3 12.75 5.41 -3.58
CA HIS A 3 12.23 4.63 -4.70
C HIS A 3 11.23 3.55 -4.22
N GLU A 4 11.55 2.87 -3.12
CA GLU A 4 10.69 1.85 -2.50
C GLU A 4 9.36 2.41 -2.00
N THR A 5 9.35 3.59 -1.37
CA THR A 5 8.10 4.24 -0.94
C THR A 5 7.23 4.64 -2.14
N SER A 6 7.83 5.10 -3.24
CA SER A 6 7.09 5.43 -4.47
C SER A 6 6.46 4.19 -5.08
N LYS A 7 7.23 3.10 -5.19
CA LYS A 7 6.77 1.81 -5.72
C LYS A 7 5.63 1.22 -4.88
N LEU A 8 5.72 1.33 -3.56
CA LEU A 8 4.64 0.92 -2.65
C LEU A 8 3.36 1.75 -2.90
N ALA A 9 3.50 3.08 -3.02
CA ALA A 9 2.38 3.96 -3.32
C ALA A 9 1.72 3.63 -4.67
N ASP A 10 2.51 3.35 -5.70
CA ASP A 10 1.98 2.96 -7.02
C ASP A 10 1.25 1.61 -6.97
N THR A 11 1.80 0.65 -6.22
CA THR A 11 1.17 -0.65 -5.99
C THR A 11 -0.17 -0.52 -5.26
N LEU A 12 -0.24 0.35 -4.24
CA LEU A 12 -1.48 0.65 -3.52
C LEU A 12 -2.55 1.25 -4.44
N ARG A 13 -2.17 2.20 -5.31
CA ARG A 13 -3.11 2.78 -6.29
C ARG A 13 -3.62 1.75 -7.29
N ALA A 14 -2.75 0.89 -7.80
CA ALA A 14 -3.13 -0.19 -8.70
C ALA A 14 -4.10 -1.17 -8.03
N MET A 15 -3.89 -1.46 -6.74
CA MET A 15 -4.78 -2.33 -5.97
C MET A 15 -6.15 -1.67 -5.75
N GLN A 16 -6.18 -0.39 -5.41
CA GLN A 16 -7.42 0.36 -5.24
C GLN A 16 -8.30 0.31 -6.49
N ALA A 17 -7.70 0.48 -7.67
CA ALA A 17 -8.43 0.38 -8.94
C ALA A 17 -9.00 -1.03 -9.17
N ARG A 18 -8.24 -2.08 -8.86
CA ARG A 18 -8.70 -3.48 -8.99
C ARG A 18 -9.83 -3.83 -8.03
N ILE A 19 -9.76 -3.37 -6.78
CA ILE A 19 -10.85 -3.53 -5.81
C ILE A 19 -12.10 -2.81 -6.34
N GLY A 20 -11.95 -1.58 -6.85
CA GLY A 20 -13.07 -0.83 -7.44
C GLY A 20 -13.75 -1.59 -8.57
N LEU A 21 -12.97 -2.17 -9.49
CA LEU A 21 -13.50 -3.01 -10.56
C LEU A 21 -14.25 -4.23 -10.02
N LEU A 22 -13.69 -4.92 -9.02
CA LEU A 22 -14.34 -6.07 -8.42
C LEU A 22 -15.67 -5.69 -7.73
N VAL A 23 -15.72 -4.54 -7.05
CA VAL A 23 -16.96 -4.02 -6.46
C VAL A 23 -18.02 -3.80 -7.53
N CYS A 24 -17.67 -3.16 -8.65
CA CYS A 24 -18.61 -2.97 -9.76
C CYS A 24 -19.10 -4.31 -10.33
N THR A 25 -18.20 -5.26 -10.61
CA THR A 25 -18.62 -6.55 -11.18
C THR A 25 -19.44 -7.39 -10.21
N LEU A 26 -19.20 -7.29 -8.90
CA LEU A 26 -20.04 -7.93 -7.88
C LEU A 26 -21.45 -7.31 -7.84
N GLN A 27 -21.55 -5.99 -7.90
CA GLN A 27 -22.83 -5.28 -7.95
C GLN A 27 -23.62 -5.61 -9.22
N ASP A 28 -22.92 -5.75 -10.35
CA ASP A 28 -23.52 -6.09 -11.64
C ASP A 28 -23.81 -7.59 -11.78
N GLY A 29 -23.41 -8.43 -10.82
CA GLY A 29 -23.56 -9.89 -10.87
C GLY A 29 -22.70 -10.57 -11.94
N THR A 30 -21.67 -9.89 -12.45
CA THR A 30 -20.78 -10.37 -13.52
C THR A 30 -19.42 -10.85 -12.99
N ALA A 31 -19.16 -10.71 -11.69
CA ALA A 31 -17.90 -11.11 -11.07
C ALA A 31 -17.66 -12.62 -11.21
N LYS A 32 -16.50 -13.00 -11.76
CA LYS A 32 -16.07 -14.39 -11.82
C LYS A 32 -15.39 -14.80 -10.52
N THR A 33 -15.58 -16.06 -10.09
CA THR A 33 -14.93 -16.62 -8.90
C THR A 33 -13.40 -16.51 -8.98
N ASP A 34 -12.82 -16.74 -10.15
CA ASP A 34 -11.36 -16.65 -10.36
C ASP A 34 -10.84 -15.22 -10.20
N GLU A 35 -11.61 -14.21 -10.60
CA GLU A 35 -11.25 -12.79 -10.44
C GLU A 35 -11.29 -12.38 -8.96
N GLN A 36 -12.29 -12.87 -8.22
CA GLN A 36 -12.37 -12.68 -6.77
C GLN A 36 -11.17 -13.31 -6.06
N LEU A 37 -10.84 -14.55 -6.39
CA LEU A 37 -9.70 -15.27 -5.81
C LEU A 37 -8.38 -14.56 -6.14
N GLN A 38 -8.20 -14.09 -7.38
CA GLN A 38 -7.00 -13.37 -7.77
C GLN A 38 -6.84 -12.05 -6.98
N VAL A 39 -7.93 -11.30 -6.78
CA VAL A 39 -7.89 -10.08 -5.98
C VAL A 39 -7.59 -10.40 -4.52
N ALA A 40 -8.19 -11.46 -3.96
CA ALA A 40 -7.94 -11.89 -2.59
C ALA A 40 -6.46 -12.25 -2.36
N ASN A 41 -5.87 -13.10 -3.20
CA ASN A 41 -4.46 -13.50 -3.08
C ASN A 41 -3.52 -12.29 -3.15
N ARG A 42 -3.81 -11.35 -4.06
CA ARG A 42 -3.01 -10.12 -4.18
C ARG A 42 -3.15 -9.19 -2.98
N LEU A 43 -4.31 -9.16 -2.33
CA LEU A 43 -4.49 -8.39 -1.10
C LEU A 43 -3.70 -9.00 0.06
N GLU A 44 -3.61 -10.31 0.14
CA GLU A 44 -2.77 -11.01 1.12
C GLU A 44 -1.28 -10.66 0.91
N GLU A 45 -0.79 -10.77 -0.32
CA GLU A 45 0.59 -10.37 -0.68
C GLU A 45 0.87 -8.91 -0.31
N LEU A 46 -0.06 -8.00 -0.63
CA LEU A 46 0.08 -6.57 -0.31
C LEU A 46 0.08 -6.32 1.20
N ALA A 47 -0.74 -7.05 1.96
CA ALA A 47 -0.75 -6.94 3.42
C ALA A 47 0.62 -7.35 4.01
N ASP A 48 1.25 -8.38 3.47
CA ASP A 48 2.57 -8.82 3.91
C ASP A 48 3.67 -7.82 3.54
N VAL A 49 3.62 -7.23 2.34
CA VAL A 49 4.53 -6.15 1.95
C VAL A 49 4.39 -4.94 2.89
N LEU A 50 3.16 -4.54 3.23
CA LEU A 50 2.92 -3.43 4.15
C LEU A 50 3.44 -3.72 5.57
N LYS A 51 3.24 -4.93 6.08
CA LYS A 51 3.79 -5.37 7.38
C LYS A 51 5.31 -5.32 7.36
N SER A 52 5.94 -5.85 6.31
CA SER A 52 7.41 -5.81 6.14
C SER A 52 7.93 -4.39 6.11
N ASN A 53 7.33 -3.51 5.30
CA ASN A 53 7.75 -2.12 5.22
C ASN A 53 7.58 -1.38 6.56
N THR A 54 6.51 -1.67 7.30
CA THR A 54 6.29 -1.11 8.64
C THR A 54 7.35 -1.62 9.64
N ALA A 55 7.72 -2.90 9.55
CA ALA A 55 8.80 -3.46 10.35
C ALA A 55 10.16 -2.81 10.02
N ASP A 56 10.47 -2.61 8.74
CA ASP A 56 11.71 -1.96 8.28
C ASP A 56 11.78 -0.49 8.72
N VAL A 57 10.65 0.22 8.70
CA VAL A 57 10.54 1.59 9.23
C VAL A 57 10.69 1.61 10.75
N ASN A 58 10.08 0.66 11.48
CA ASN A 58 10.21 0.57 12.94
C ASN A 58 11.62 0.16 13.39
N ALA A 59 12.33 -0.63 12.57
CA ALA A 59 13.71 -1.01 12.78
C ALA A 59 14.71 0.08 12.36
N ASP A 60 14.23 1.25 11.92
CA ASP A 60 15.03 2.40 11.44
C ASP A 60 15.95 2.06 10.24
N ILE A 61 15.63 0.97 9.52
CA ILE A 61 16.33 0.54 8.30
C ILE A 61 15.93 1.45 7.14
N VAL A 62 14.64 1.79 7.06
CA VAL A 62 14.13 2.82 6.16
C VAL A 62 13.81 4.05 7.01
N PRO A 63 14.39 5.23 6.71
CA PRO A 63 14.07 6.43 7.47
C PRO A 63 12.57 6.70 7.36
N ALA A 64 11.88 6.66 8.50
CA ALA A 64 10.55 7.25 8.61
C ALA A 64 10.66 8.68 8.07
N SER A 65 9.74 9.10 7.21
CA SER A 65 9.72 10.48 6.67
C SER A 65 9.36 11.52 7.75
N ARG A 66 9.93 11.41 8.96
CA ARG A 66 9.83 12.33 10.09
C ARG A 66 10.84 13.48 10.05
N GLN A 67 11.70 13.55 9.03
CA GLN A 67 12.68 14.64 8.91
C GLN A 67 12.08 16.01 8.53
N LEU A 68 10.79 16.11 8.21
CA LEU A 68 10.15 17.41 7.94
C LEU A 68 9.53 18.09 9.17
N LEU A 69 9.53 17.47 10.36
CA LEU A 69 8.89 18.01 11.57
C LEU A 69 9.85 18.52 12.66
N LEU A 70 11.17 18.41 12.48
CA LEU A 70 12.15 18.76 13.51
C LEU A 70 13.04 19.99 13.18
N THR A 71 12.91 20.60 12.01
CA THR A 71 13.72 21.78 11.63
C THR A 71 13.10 23.11 12.09
N GLU A 72 11.87 23.13 12.61
CA GLU A 72 11.25 24.38 13.12
C GLU A 72 11.39 24.58 14.64
N ARG A 73 12.17 23.75 15.35
CA ARG A 73 12.31 23.86 16.82
C ARG A 73 13.71 24.22 17.32
N HIS A 74 14.61 24.66 16.45
CA HIS A 74 15.97 25.12 16.81
C HIS A 74 16.27 26.57 16.39
N SER A 75 15.24 27.37 16.15
CA SER A 75 15.36 28.83 15.96
C SER A 75 14.44 29.55 16.94
N ALA A 76 14.76 29.46 18.24
CA ALA A 76 14.22 30.32 19.28
C ALA A 76 15.30 30.58 20.32
#